data_AF-A0A7W7W8M8-F1
#
_entry.id   AF-A0A7W7W8M8-F1
#
_cell.length_a   1.000
_cell.length_b   1.000
_cell.length_c   1.000
_cell.angle_alpha   90.00
_cell.angle_beta   90.00
_cell.angle_gamma   90.00
#
_symmetry.space_group_name_H-M   'P 1'
#
loop_
_entity.id
_entity.type
_entity.pdbx_description
1 polymer ?
#
loop_
_entity_poly.entity_id
_entity_poly.type
_entity_poly.pdbx_seq_one_letter_code
_entity_poly.pdbx_strand_id
1 'polypeptide(L)' 'MSINRHDYASDGFVYAVDRDVMLSFEPLAPQYRKGVDSERWEPAMEEVGLGRRTFDDPSQQTPGSVHTFAAILAAV' A
#
# COMPACT_ATOMS: atom_id res chain seq x y z
N MET A 1 -6.37 -3.37 36.82
CA MET A 1 -5.13 -2.85 36.18
C MET A 1 -5.28 -3.13 34.70
N SER A 2 -5.56 -2.11 33.89
CA SER A 2 -5.72 -2.25 32.44
C SER A 2 -4.44 -1.78 31.78
N ILE A 3 -3.83 -2.63 30.96
CA ILE A 3 -2.71 -2.26 30.10
C ILE A 3 -3.32 -1.84 28.78
N ASN A 4 -3.34 -0.53 28.49
CA ASN A 4 -3.65 -0.02 27.16
C ASN A 4 -2.34 0.01 26.36
N ARG A 5 -2.08 -1.06 25.60
CA ARG A 5 -1.07 -1.05 24.55
C ARG A 5 -1.72 -0.47 23.31
N HIS A 6 -1.49 0.82 23.09
CA HIS A 6 -1.60 1.40 21.76
C HIS A 6 -0.39 0.91 20.93
N ASP A 7 -0.39 -0.37 20.60
CA ASP A 7 0.48 -0.92 19.55
C ASP A 7 -0.12 -0.42 18.23
N TYR A 8 0.19 0.83 17.86
CA TYR A 8 -0.14 1.35 16.53
C TYR A 8 0.59 0.45 15.53
N ALA A 9 -0.14 -0.44 14.88
CA ALA A 9 0.32 -1.09 13.67
C ALA A 9 0.63 0.05 12.69
N SER A 10 1.91 0.29 12.41
CA SER A 10 2.28 1.15 11.29
C SER A 10 1.72 0.47 10.04
N ASP A 11 0.88 1.20 9.32
CA ASP A 11 0.19 0.81 8.11
C ASP A 11 1.14 0.69 6.89
N GLY A 12 2.43 0.99 7.09
CA GLY A 12 3.44 0.93 6.05
C GLY A 12 3.59 -0.44 5.40
N PHE A 13 3.62 -0.44 4.06
CA PHE A 13 4.03 -1.57 3.24
C PHE A 13 5.55 -1.56 3.06
N VAL A 14 6.20 -2.72 3.16
CA VAL A 14 7.65 -2.87 2.90
C VAL A 14 7.90 -4.17 2.11
N TYR A 15 8.60 -4.03 0.99
CA TYR A 15 9.11 -5.14 0.18
C TYR A 15 10.64 -5.03 0.11
N ALA A 16 11.32 -6.06 0.62
CA ALA A 16 12.78 -6.13 0.67
C ALA A 16 13.30 -7.43 0.02
N VAL A 17 14.44 -7.32 -0.68
CA VAL A 17 15.14 -8.42 -1.34
C VAL A 17 16.61 -8.31 -0.99
N ASP A 18 17.25 -9.41 -0.59
CA ASP A 18 18.69 -9.47 -0.29
C ASP A 18 19.19 -8.37 0.68
N ARG A 19 18.36 -8.04 1.69
CA ARG A 19 18.58 -6.99 2.71
C ARG A 19 18.41 -5.55 2.21
N ASP A 20 18.09 -5.35 0.95
CA ASP A 20 17.79 -4.05 0.39
C ASP A 20 16.27 -3.82 0.33
N VAL A 21 15.82 -2.66 0.81
CA VAL A 21 14.41 -2.25 0.69
C VAL A 21 14.18 -1.80 -0.75
N MET A 22 13.48 -2.63 -1.51
CA MET A 22 13.14 -2.35 -2.91
C MET A 22 12.03 -1.30 -3.00
N LEU A 23 11.02 -1.45 -2.15
CA LEU A 23 9.84 -0.59 -2.12
C LEU A 23 9.30 -0.49 -0.69
N SER A 24 8.99 0.71 -0.24
CA SER A 24 8.25 0.97 0.99
C SER A 24 7.35 2.18 0.79
N PHE A 25 6.14 2.14 1.33
CA PHE A 25 5.21 3.27 1.25
C PHE A 25 4.12 3.19 2.31
N GLU A 26 3.47 4.32 2.54
CA GLU A 26 2.29 4.44 3.38
C GLU A 26 1.04 4.23 2.51
N PRO A 27 0.13 3.26 2.76
CA PRO A 27 -1.03 3.01 1.89
C PRO A 27 -1.94 4.21 1.66
N LEU A 28 -1.99 5.16 2.60
CA LEU A 28 -2.74 6.41 2.42
C LEU A 28 -2.00 7.43 1.55
N ALA A 29 -0.71 7.22 1.28
CA ALA A 29 0.10 8.09 0.45
C ALA A 29 1.16 7.31 -0.37
N PRO A 30 0.73 6.40 -1.26
CA PRO A 30 1.62 5.52 -2.04
C PRO A 30 2.53 6.27 -3.02
N GLN A 31 2.22 7.53 -3.33
CA GLN A 31 3.05 8.45 -4.10
C GLN A 31 4.37 8.83 -3.39
N TYR A 32 4.44 8.72 -2.06
CA TYR A 32 5.66 9.02 -1.28
C TYR A 32 6.53 7.79 -1.03
N ARG A 33 6.43 6.80 -1.91
CA ARG A 33 7.20 5.56 -1.86
C ARG A 33 8.71 5.80 -1.94
N LYS A 34 9.48 4.89 -1.32
CA LYS A 34 10.95 4.92 -1.24
C LYS A 34 11.52 3.53 -1.43
N GLY A 35 12.77 3.45 -1.84
CA GLY A 35 13.51 2.19 -1.96
C GLY A 35 14.55 2.25 -3.07
N VAL A 36 15.29 1.17 -3.24
CA VAL A 36 16.32 1.03 -4.28
C VAL A 36 15.70 1.07 -5.68
N ASP A 37 14.50 0.51 -5.83
CA ASP A 37 13.79 0.43 -7.11
C ASP A 37 12.28 0.66 -6.88
N SER A 38 11.96 1.86 -6.40
CA SER A 38 10.59 2.22 -6.01
C SER A 38 9.65 2.41 -7.20
N GLU A 39 10.16 2.56 -8.42
CA GLU A 39 9.34 2.76 -9.62
C GLU A 39 8.97 1.45 -10.33
N ARG A 40 9.71 0.36 -10.09
CA ARG A 40 9.46 -0.95 -10.72
C ARG A 40 8.02 -1.48 -10.54
N TRP A 41 7.35 -1.10 -9.47
CA TRP A 41 6.00 -1.55 -9.14
C TRP A 41 4.91 -0.59 -9.60
N GLU A 42 5.23 0.54 -10.22
CA GLU A 42 4.23 1.53 -10.67
C GLU A 42 3.08 0.92 -11.49
N PRO A 43 3.32 0.06 -12.51
CA PRO A 43 2.23 -0.50 -13.30
C PRO A 43 1.28 -1.37 -12.47
N ALA A 44 1.83 -2.19 -11.57
CA ALA A 44 1.05 -3.05 -10.69
C ALA A 44 0.29 -2.23 -9.62
N MET A 45 0.90 -1.16 -9.11
CA MET A 45 0.27 -0.25 -8.15
C MET A 45 -0.88 0.52 -8.81
N GLU A 46 -0.72 0.96 -10.06
CA GLU A 46 -1.81 1.60 -10.82
C GLU A 46 -3.01 0.67 -11.02
N GLU A 47 -2.78 -0.60 -11.33
CA GLU A 47 -3.84 -1.61 -11.51
C GLU A 47 -4.75 -1.74 -10.27
N VAL A 48 -4.15 -1.64 -9.08
CA VAL A 48 -4.88 -1.77 -7.80
C VAL A 48 -5.27 -0.42 -7.17
N GLY A 49 -5.12 0.68 -7.91
CA GLY A 49 -5.52 2.02 -7.43
C GLY A 49 -4.54 2.68 -6.45
N LEU A 50 -3.32 2.15 -6.31
CA LEU A 50 -2.22 2.69 -5.50
C LEU A 50 -1.19 3.50 -6.33
N GLY A 51 -1.57 3.94 -7.53
CA GLY A 51 -0.70 4.65 -8.46
C GLY A 51 -0.23 6.03 -7.95
N ARG A 52 0.35 6.83 -8.84
CA ARG A 52 0.73 8.24 -8.53
C ARG A 52 -0.46 9.14 -8.19
N ARG A 53 -1.69 8.63 -8.35
CA ARG A 53 -2.91 9.37 -8.12
C ARG A 53 -3.18 9.51 -6.63
N THR A 54 -3.39 10.73 -6.22
CA THR A 54 -3.86 11.10 -4.88
C THR A 54 -5.38 11.01 -4.81
N PHE A 55 -5.94 11.03 -3.60
CA PHE A 55 -7.39 11.08 -3.41
C PHE A 55 -8.04 12.30 -4.08
N ASP A 56 -7.27 13.37 -4.30
CA ASP A 56 -7.73 14.61 -4.94
C ASP A 56 -7.75 14.52 -6.48
N ASP A 57 -7.17 13.48 -7.07
CA ASP A 57 -7.22 13.27 -8.52
C ASP A 57 -8.60 12.80 -8.96
N PRO A 58 -9.12 13.28 -10.10
CA PRO A 58 -10.44 12.89 -10.59
C PRO A 58 -10.50 11.38 -10.83
N SER A 59 -11.51 10.72 -10.26
CA SER A 59 -11.68 9.28 -10.39
C SER A 59 -11.87 8.89 -11.86
N GLN A 60 -11.00 8.01 -12.35
CA GLN A 60 -11.25 7.33 -13.62
C GLN A 60 -12.16 6.14 -13.32
N GLN A 61 -13.41 6.20 -13.76
CA GLN A 61 -14.32 5.06 -13.73
C GLN A 61 -13.83 4.02 -14.74
N THR A 62 -13.02 3.06 -14.30
CA THR A 62 -12.78 1.84 -15.06
C THR A 62 -14.02 0.94 -14.92
N PRO A 63 -14.71 0.59 -16.03
CA PRO A 63 -15.89 -0.26 -15.96
C PRO A 63 -15.45 -1.67 -15.57
N GLY A 64 -15.60 -2.03 -14.29
CA GLY A 64 -15.34 -3.38 -13.78
C GLY A 64 -14.76 -3.48 -12.37
N SER A 65 -14.34 -2.38 -11.74
CA SER A 65 -13.64 -2.47 -10.46
C SER A 65 -14.60 -2.45 -9.26
N VAL A 66 -15.27 -3.57 -9.02
CA VAL A 66 -16.02 -3.82 -7.77
C VAL A 66 -15.02 -4.20 -6.69
N HIS A 67 -14.49 -3.20 -5.97
CA HIS A 67 -13.56 -3.43 -4.85
C HIS A 67 -14.33 -3.93 -3.62
N THR A 68 -14.57 -5.24 -3.56
CA THR A 68 -14.80 -5.94 -2.29
C THR A 68 -13.42 -6.19 -1.67
N PHE A 69 -13.00 -5.32 -0.75
CA PHE A 69 -11.86 -5.60 0.13
C PHE A 69 -12.26 -6.68 1.14
N ALA A 70 -12.17 -7.95 0.73
CA ALA A 70 -12.17 -9.07 1.65
C ALA A 70 -10.75 -9.18 2.23
N ALA A 71 -10.55 -8.59 3.41
CA ALA A 71 -9.38 -8.88 4.22
C ALA A 71 -9.37 -10.38 4.55
N ILE A 72 -8.46 -11.14 3.94
CA ILE A 72 -8.18 -12.51 4.34
C ILE A 72 -7.42 -12.43 5.66
N LEU A 73 -8.19 -12.49 6.76
CA LEU A 73 -7.74 -13.00 8.04
C LEU A 73 -7.50 -14.51 7.88
N ALA A 74 -6.24 -14.97 7.96
CA ALA A 74 -5.87 -16.22 8.65
C ALA A 74 -4.37 -16.57 8.47
N ALA A 75 -3.83 -17.16 9.53
CA ALA A 75 -2.57 -17.90 9.67
C ALA A 75 -1.32 -17.00 9.85
N VAL A 76 -0.61 -17.02 10.99
CA VAL A 76 -0.33 -18.10 11.97
C VAL A 76 -0.16 -17.49 13.36
#